data_AF-A0A2G9PW29-F1
#
_entry.id   AF-A0A2G9PW29-F1
#
_cell.length_a   1.000
_cell.length_b   1.000
_cell.length_c   1.000
_cell.angle_alpha   90.00
_cell.angle_beta   90.00
_cell.angle_gamma   90.00
#
_symmetry.space_group_name_H-M   'P 1'
#
loop_
_entity.id
_entity.type
_entity.pdbx_description
1 polymer ?
#
loop_
_entity_poly.entity_id
_entity_poly.type
_entity_poly.pdbx_seq_one_letter_code
_entity_poly.pdbx_strand_id
1 'polypeptide(L)'
;MLINKKEEYMKCIIFGFLLIVLISPVNAQQATTIDPGVTPDSFLWGLDKAFDQITLLLTTGDVDKAKKGLEIAEERLAEIREMIKENKLEEVEKAQEAHGKTLLKVKEKVKEVEDDDSLRKIEKVIEIEKELEKHDDDVEQTFGELKVKIEIKGEITQEQKDLIDSILNSLKGQVGEVEIEIKNKKNKIKIEIEQETGKSDEEVEIEIGDIEEEKGIKKQEKALEAIEDAEKELNKLLEGDEEENMTISQELIDNFNSLFDQAKEQFAQNNYVEARRLAKQAEELLDDEKEENEIGIKIEEGKAEVDVRIGDSKWEFELETTDLDNIINEIATRTGLSSEEVNAIMNVEIEEEDEEEQEAENDQSEDKNNEDDESEDDEE
;
A
#
# COMPACT_ATOMS: atom_id res chain seq x y z
N MET A 1 -73.82 -9.38 -32.53
CA MET A 1 -72.73 -8.40 -32.34
C MET A 1 -71.68 -9.07 -31.47
N LEU A 2 -70.67 -9.65 -32.11
CA LEU A 2 -69.60 -10.40 -31.45
C LEU A 2 -68.48 -9.42 -31.06
N ILE A 3 -68.41 -9.12 -29.77
CA ILE A 3 -67.37 -8.28 -29.18
C ILE A 3 -66.10 -9.13 -29.04
N ASN A 4 -65.00 -8.58 -29.55
CA ASN A 4 -63.73 -9.23 -29.80
C ASN A 4 -62.95 -9.41 -28.48
N LYS A 5 -63.06 -10.59 -27.87
CA LYS A 5 -62.50 -10.93 -26.54
C LYS A 5 -60.97 -11.13 -26.50
N LYS A 6 -60.24 -10.72 -27.55
CA LYS A 6 -58.80 -10.98 -27.72
C LYS A 6 -57.88 -9.84 -27.26
N GLU A 7 -58.40 -8.65 -26.94
CA GLU A 7 -57.56 -7.49 -26.58
C GLU A 7 -57.32 -7.32 -25.07
N GLU A 8 -58.07 -7.99 -24.19
CA GLU A 8 -57.81 -7.92 -22.74
C GLU A 8 -56.69 -8.86 -22.27
N TYR A 9 -56.45 -9.97 -22.96
CA TYR A 9 -55.40 -10.92 -22.57
C TYR A 9 -53.99 -10.51 -23.00
N MET A 10 -53.84 -9.46 -23.80
CA MET A 10 -52.54 -8.98 -24.27
C MET A 10 -51.98 -7.82 -23.42
N LYS A 11 -52.75 -7.30 -22.45
CA LYS A 11 -52.30 -6.28 -21.49
C LYS A 11 -51.90 -6.85 -20.12
N CYS A 12 -52.27 -8.10 -19.82
CA CYS A 12 -51.83 -8.80 -18.61
C CYS A 12 -50.54 -9.63 -18.80
N ILE A 13 -50.03 -9.78 -20.02
CA ILE A 13 -48.76 -10.49 -20.28
C ILE A 13 -47.57 -9.51 -20.38
N ILE A 14 -47.81 -8.21 -20.51
CA ILE A 14 -46.75 -7.18 -20.53
C ILE A 14 -46.44 -6.63 -19.12
N PHE A 15 -47.22 -7.03 -18.10
CA PHE A 15 -47.00 -6.67 -16.69
C PHE A 15 -46.53 -7.86 -15.83
N GLY A 16 -45.93 -8.87 -16.48
CA GLY A 16 -45.41 -10.10 -15.86
C GLY A 16 -43.94 -10.37 -16.20
N PHE A 17 -43.17 -9.31 -16.46
CA PHE A 17 -41.72 -9.34 -16.67
C PHE A 17 -41.06 -8.11 -16.01
N LEU A 18 -41.56 -7.72 -14.83
CA LEU A 18 -41.08 -6.59 -14.03
C LEU A 18 -40.62 -7.02 -12.62
N LEU A 19 -40.19 -8.27 -12.44
CA LEU A 19 -39.62 -8.68 -11.15
C LEU A 19 -38.72 -9.92 -11.27
N ILE A 20 -37.74 -9.87 -12.18
CA ILE A 20 -36.58 -10.75 -12.09
C ILE A 20 -35.40 -9.90 -11.65
N VAL A 21 -35.26 -9.84 -10.33
CA VAL A 21 -33.97 -10.01 -9.64
C VAL A 21 -32.85 -9.10 -10.15
N LEU A 22 -32.88 -7.87 -9.64
CA LEU A 22 -31.70 -7.09 -9.31
C LEU A 22 -30.86 -7.86 -8.29
N ILE A 23 -30.06 -8.82 -8.76
CA ILE A 23 -28.81 -9.17 -8.11
C ILE A 23 -27.75 -8.92 -9.17
N SER A 24 -27.50 -7.65 -9.45
CA SER A 24 -26.20 -7.29 -9.97
C SER A 24 -25.19 -7.81 -8.95
N PRO A 25 -24.16 -8.58 -9.33
CA PRO A 25 -23.01 -8.69 -8.46
C PRO A 25 -22.61 -7.26 -8.10
N VAL A 26 -22.59 -6.95 -6.81
CA VAL A 26 -21.80 -5.84 -6.31
C VAL A 26 -20.42 -6.11 -6.90
N ASN A 27 -20.03 -5.30 -7.89
CA ASN A 27 -18.66 -5.32 -8.36
C ASN A 27 -17.83 -5.00 -7.12
N ALA A 28 -17.22 -6.02 -6.54
CA ALA A 28 -15.95 -5.82 -5.87
C ALA A 28 -15.12 -5.04 -6.89
N GLN A 29 -14.73 -3.82 -6.56
CA GLN A 29 -13.71 -3.11 -7.32
C GLN A 29 -12.52 -4.07 -7.39
N GLN A 30 -12.38 -4.78 -8.50
CA GLN A 30 -11.13 -5.43 -8.82
C GLN A 30 -10.14 -4.29 -8.93
N ALA A 31 -9.24 -4.19 -7.95
CA ALA A 31 -8.07 -3.33 -8.04
C ALA A 31 -7.47 -3.58 -9.42
N THR A 32 -7.55 -2.58 -10.29
CA THR A 32 -6.96 -2.67 -11.62
C THR A 32 -5.46 -2.65 -11.40
N THR A 33 -4.85 -3.83 -11.32
CA THR A 33 -3.40 -3.94 -11.24
C THR A 33 -2.81 -3.37 -12.53
N ILE A 34 -2.20 -2.19 -12.42
CA ILE A 34 -1.47 -1.55 -13.53
C ILE A 34 -0.35 -2.52 -13.95
N ASP A 35 -0.27 -2.80 -15.25
CA ASP A 35 0.76 -3.67 -15.81
C ASP A 35 2.12 -2.97 -15.68
N PRO A 36 3.14 -3.58 -15.04
CA PRO A 36 4.46 -2.98 -14.90
C PRO A 36 5.22 -2.84 -16.23
N GLY A 37 4.70 -3.38 -17.34
CA GLY A 37 5.30 -3.20 -18.65
C GLY A 37 6.68 -3.84 -18.75
N VAL A 38 7.69 -3.05 -19.15
CA VAL A 38 9.08 -3.52 -19.17
C VAL A 38 9.75 -3.10 -17.87
N THR A 39 10.26 -4.06 -17.10
CA THR A 39 10.91 -3.80 -15.80
C THR A 39 12.41 -3.47 -15.92
N PRO A 40 13.03 -2.81 -14.92
CA PRO A 40 14.43 -2.38 -14.99
C PRO A 40 15.50 -3.46 -15.15
N ASP A 41 15.18 -4.72 -14.85
CA ASP A 41 16.05 -5.89 -15.06
C ASP A 41 16.10 -6.34 -16.53
N SER A 42 15.19 -5.83 -17.37
CA SER A 42 15.18 -6.11 -18.81
C SER A 42 16.09 -5.17 -19.59
N PHE A 43 16.86 -5.73 -20.52
CA PHE A 43 17.66 -4.94 -21.47
C PHE A 43 16.81 -3.96 -22.30
N LEU A 44 15.53 -4.28 -22.53
CA LEU A 44 14.63 -3.43 -23.30
C LEU A 44 14.11 -2.22 -22.50
N TRP A 45 14.32 -2.16 -21.19
CA TRP A 45 13.86 -1.06 -20.33
C TRP A 45 14.44 0.30 -20.74
N GLY A 46 15.70 0.32 -21.20
CA GLY A 46 16.30 1.53 -21.74
C GLY A 46 15.60 2.03 -23.01
N LEU A 47 15.06 1.12 -23.83
CA LEU A 47 14.30 1.47 -25.03
C LEU A 47 12.89 1.94 -24.68
N ASP A 48 12.27 1.29 -23.70
CA ASP A 48 10.97 1.65 -23.14
C ASP A 48 10.98 3.10 -22.65
N LYS A 49 11.88 3.43 -21.72
CA LYS A 49 12.08 4.82 -21.27
C LYS A 49 12.37 5.81 -22.39
N ALA A 50 13.12 5.40 -23.42
CA ALA A 50 13.39 6.27 -24.57
C ALA A 50 12.11 6.54 -25.37
N PHE A 51 11.24 5.54 -25.52
CA PHE A 51 9.94 5.68 -26.15
C PHE A 51 9.00 6.56 -25.33
N ASP A 52 9.04 6.49 -24.00
CA ASP A 52 8.30 7.42 -23.13
C ASP A 52 8.74 8.86 -23.33
N GLN A 53 10.05 9.11 -23.41
CA GLN A 53 10.56 10.46 -23.69
C GLN A 53 10.10 10.96 -25.06
N ILE A 54 10.07 10.09 -26.07
CA ILE A 54 9.56 10.44 -27.41
C ILE A 54 8.06 10.74 -27.33
N THR A 55 7.29 9.91 -26.64
CA THR A 55 5.85 10.08 -26.48
C THR A 55 5.54 11.39 -25.77
N LEU A 56 6.20 11.66 -24.64
CA LEU A 56 6.08 12.91 -23.89
C LEU A 56 6.47 14.14 -24.73
N LEU A 57 7.49 14.02 -25.58
CA LEU A 57 7.92 15.09 -26.48
C LEU A 57 6.88 15.36 -27.58
N LEU A 58 6.22 14.31 -28.09
CA LEU A 58 5.20 14.39 -29.14
C LEU A 58 3.82 14.80 -28.61
N THR A 59 3.53 14.56 -27.33
CA THR A 59 2.34 15.10 -26.67
C THR A 59 2.33 16.62 -26.77
N THR A 60 1.19 17.20 -27.14
CA THR A 60 1.06 18.65 -27.37
C THR A 60 0.29 19.28 -26.22
N GLY A 61 0.73 20.44 -25.74
CA GLY A 61 0.09 21.13 -24.61
C GLY A 61 0.67 20.73 -23.26
N ASP A 62 0.73 21.69 -22.34
CA ASP A 62 1.41 21.49 -21.05
C ASP A 62 0.59 20.60 -20.10
N VAL A 63 -0.74 20.70 -20.16
CA VAL A 63 -1.66 19.82 -19.40
C VAL A 63 -1.51 18.37 -19.85
N ASP A 64 -1.66 18.10 -21.14
CA ASP A 64 -1.56 16.73 -21.67
C ASP A 64 -0.16 16.13 -21.42
N LYS A 65 0.90 16.96 -21.46
CA LYS A 65 2.25 16.52 -21.09
C LYS A 65 2.37 16.20 -19.60
N ALA A 66 1.80 17.02 -18.72
CA ALA A 66 1.78 16.74 -17.30
C ALA A 66 1.05 15.42 -17.01
N LYS A 67 -0.13 15.21 -17.62
CA LYS A 67 -0.88 13.96 -17.52
C LYS A 67 -0.11 12.76 -18.06
N LYS A 68 0.48 12.88 -19.24
CA LYS A 68 1.33 11.82 -19.81
C LYS A 68 2.52 11.51 -18.92
N GLY A 69 3.08 12.52 -18.25
CA GLY A 69 4.12 12.35 -17.24
C GLY A 69 3.61 11.56 -16.03
N LEU A 70 2.41 11.83 -15.53
CA LEU A 70 1.79 11.07 -14.45
C LEU A 70 1.52 9.61 -14.85
N GLU A 71 1.02 9.36 -16.07
CA GLU A 71 0.86 7.98 -16.59
C GLU A 71 2.20 7.21 -16.61
N ILE A 72 3.31 7.87 -16.99
CA ILE A 72 4.64 7.24 -16.97
C ILE A 72 5.09 7.00 -15.52
N ALA A 73 4.76 7.91 -14.59
CA ALA A 73 5.04 7.73 -13.17
C ALA A 73 4.26 6.54 -12.58
N GLU A 74 2.98 6.38 -12.93
CA GLU A 74 2.15 5.23 -12.56
C GLU A 74 2.79 3.90 -13.04
N GLU A 75 3.33 3.87 -14.27
CA GLU A 75 4.08 2.70 -14.77
C GLU A 75 5.34 2.44 -13.95
N ARG A 76 6.13 3.47 -13.61
CA ARG A 76 7.31 3.29 -12.74
C ARG A 76 6.93 2.80 -11.34
N LEU A 77 5.78 3.22 -10.81
CA LEU A 77 5.26 2.71 -9.54
C LEU A 77 4.90 1.22 -9.64
N ALA A 78 4.30 0.78 -10.75
CA ALA A 78 4.03 -0.63 -11.00
C ALA A 78 5.33 -1.45 -11.14
N GLU A 79 6.38 -0.90 -11.77
CA GLU A 79 7.71 -1.52 -11.80
C GLU A 79 8.31 -1.66 -10.41
N ILE A 80 8.28 -0.59 -9.58
CA ILE A 80 8.74 -0.63 -8.18
C ILE A 80 8.03 -1.76 -7.44
N ARG A 81 6.70 -1.81 -7.55
CA ARG A 81 5.88 -2.84 -6.91
C ARG A 81 6.30 -4.25 -7.30
N GLU A 82 6.56 -4.49 -8.58
CA GLU A 82 6.95 -5.82 -9.05
C GLU A 82 8.37 -6.19 -8.59
N MET A 83 9.31 -5.24 -8.66
CA MET A 83 10.68 -5.47 -8.22
C MET A 83 10.79 -5.70 -6.71
N ILE A 84 9.94 -5.07 -5.89
CA ILE A 84 9.84 -5.36 -4.45
C ILE A 84 9.40 -6.82 -4.22
N LYS A 85 8.36 -7.29 -4.92
CA LYS A 85 7.90 -8.70 -4.80
C LYS A 85 8.95 -9.71 -5.20
N GLU A 86 9.82 -9.36 -6.15
CA GLU A 86 10.89 -10.22 -6.63
C GLU A 86 12.21 -10.04 -5.85
N ASN A 87 12.21 -9.21 -4.80
CA ASN A 87 13.39 -8.88 -3.99
C ASN A 87 14.57 -8.33 -4.81
N LYS A 88 14.29 -7.51 -5.83
CA LYS A 88 15.28 -6.88 -6.73
C LYS A 88 15.54 -5.43 -6.35
N LEU A 89 16.23 -5.24 -5.22
CA LEU A 89 16.36 -3.91 -4.58
C LEU A 89 17.10 -2.88 -5.45
N GLU A 90 18.14 -3.28 -6.18
CA GLU A 90 18.85 -2.38 -7.10
C GLU A 90 17.94 -1.87 -8.24
N GLU A 91 17.00 -2.70 -8.68
CA GLU A 91 16.03 -2.37 -9.72
C GLU A 91 14.93 -1.44 -9.19
N VAL A 92 14.54 -1.64 -7.93
CA VAL A 92 13.61 -0.74 -7.24
C VAL A 92 14.16 0.68 -7.18
N GLU A 93 15.42 0.86 -6.77
CA GLU A 93 16.07 2.17 -6.74
C GLU A 93 16.11 2.83 -8.14
N LYS A 94 16.38 2.05 -9.20
CA LYS A 94 16.37 2.54 -10.58
C LYS A 94 14.99 3.02 -11.01
N ALA A 95 13.93 2.28 -10.67
CA ALA A 95 12.55 2.65 -11.00
C ALA A 95 12.09 3.87 -10.18
N GLN A 96 12.43 3.93 -8.89
CA GLN A 96 12.19 5.08 -8.01
C GLN A 96 12.89 6.36 -8.52
N GLU A 97 14.16 6.26 -8.96
CA GLU A 97 14.86 7.41 -9.53
C GLU A 97 14.21 7.87 -10.85
N ALA A 98 13.75 6.93 -11.68
CA ALA A 98 13.03 7.23 -12.92
C ALA A 98 11.65 7.86 -12.66
N HIS A 99 10.94 7.40 -11.63
CA HIS A 99 9.69 7.99 -11.14
C HIS A 99 9.90 9.45 -10.74
N GLY A 100 10.89 9.73 -9.88
CA GLY A 100 11.22 11.09 -9.45
C GLY A 100 11.59 12.03 -10.59
N LYS A 101 12.40 11.56 -11.54
CA LYS A 101 12.74 12.33 -12.77
C LYS A 101 11.51 12.65 -13.61
N THR A 102 10.50 11.79 -13.58
CA THR A 102 9.25 12.00 -14.32
C THR A 102 8.37 13.02 -13.60
N LEU A 103 8.20 12.91 -12.28
CA LEU A 103 7.48 13.91 -11.49
C LEU A 103 8.13 15.31 -11.54
N LEU A 104 9.46 15.41 -11.63
CA LEU A 104 10.13 16.68 -11.87
C LEU A 104 9.71 17.33 -13.20
N LYS A 105 9.48 16.54 -14.25
CA LYS A 105 8.97 17.06 -15.53
C LYS A 105 7.51 17.47 -15.40
N VAL A 106 6.69 16.72 -14.67
CA VAL A 106 5.29 17.10 -14.36
C VAL A 106 5.28 18.46 -13.66
N LYS A 107 6.11 18.64 -12.62
CA LYS A 107 6.31 19.90 -11.90
C LYS A 107 6.73 21.05 -12.82
N GLU A 108 7.64 20.81 -13.76
CA GLU A 108 8.01 21.80 -14.78
C GLU A 108 6.83 22.16 -15.69
N LYS A 109 6.01 21.18 -16.11
CA LYS A 109 4.85 21.44 -16.95
C LYS A 109 3.76 22.22 -16.22
N VAL A 110 3.53 21.97 -14.94
CA VAL A 110 2.62 22.77 -14.09
C VAL A 110 3.00 24.26 -14.12
N LYS A 111 4.31 24.57 -14.04
CA LYS A 111 4.80 25.96 -14.13
C LYS A 111 4.47 26.61 -15.47
N GLU A 112 4.62 25.84 -16.54
CA GLU A 112 4.46 26.27 -17.92
C GLU A 112 2.99 26.38 -18.36
N VAL A 113 2.03 25.87 -17.58
CA VAL A 113 0.59 26.01 -17.92
C VAL A 113 0.22 27.47 -18.07
N GLU A 114 -0.17 27.85 -19.27
CA GLU A 114 -0.65 29.19 -19.59
C GLU A 114 -1.97 29.12 -20.40
N ASP A 115 -2.76 30.17 -20.28
CA ASP A 115 -3.97 30.47 -21.07
C ASP A 115 -4.18 31.98 -21.03
N ASP A 116 -4.84 32.52 -22.05
CA ASP A 116 -5.19 33.95 -22.12
C ASP A 116 -6.29 34.31 -21.12
N ASP A 117 -7.06 33.33 -20.67
CA ASP A 117 -8.15 33.48 -19.71
C ASP A 117 -7.78 32.79 -18.39
N SER A 118 -7.77 33.55 -17.29
CA SER A 118 -7.28 33.05 -16.00
C SER A 118 -8.18 31.96 -15.42
N LEU A 119 -9.48 31.95 -15.73
CA LEU A 119 -10.40 30.88 -15.33
C LEU A 119 -10.09 29.57 -16.08
N ARG A 120 -9.90 29.63 -17.40
CA ARG A 120 -9.44 28.44 -18.15
C ARG A 120 -8.04 28.00 -17.73
N LYS A 121 -7.17 28.92 -17.32
CA LYS A 121 -5.85 28.59 -16.77
C LYS A 121 -5.98 27.82 -15.44
N ILE A 122 -6.85 28.23 -14.51
CA ILE A 122 -7.05 27.50 -13.25
C ILE A 122 -7.68 26.13 -13.50
N GLU A 123 -8.66 26.02 -14.39
CA GLU A 123 -9.28 24.74 -14.78
C GLU A 123 -8.24 23.72 -15.25
N LYS A 124 -7.29 24.15 -16.09
CA LYS A 124 -6.19 23.31 -16.58
C LYS A 124 -5.28 22.82 -15.45
N VAL A 125 -4.98 23.67 -14.46
CA VAL A 125 -4.14 23.30 -13.32
C VAL A 125 -4.86 22.32 -12.40
N ILE A 126 -6.16 22.55 -12.16
CA ILE A 126 -7.05 21.63 -11.42
C ILE A 126 -7.11 20.28 -12.12
N GLU A 127 -7.12 20.25 -13.45
CA GLU A 127 -7.10 18.99 -14.19
C GLU A 127 -5.83 18.16 -13.93
N ILE A 128 -4.68 18.80 -13.75
CA ILE A 128 -3.43 18.12 -13.38
C ILE A 128 -3.48 17.69 -11.91
N GLU A 129 -4.01 18.53 -11.03
CA GLU A 129 -4.20 18.23 -9.60
C GLU A 129 -5.01 16.95 -9.39
N LYS A 130 -6.09 16.78 -10.17
CA LYS A 130 -6.91 15.57 -10.13
C LYS A 130 -6.12 14.30 -10.46
N GLU A 131 -5.36 14.32 -11.55
CA GLU A 131 -4.57 13.13 -11.94
C GLU A 131 -3.45 12.86 -10.94
N LEU A 132 -2.84 13.91 -10.38
CA LEU A 132 -1.83 13.77 -9.32
C LEU A 132 -2.43 13.15 -8.06
N GLU A 133 -3.65 13.55 -7.69
CA GLU A 133 -4.35 13.01 -6.52
C GLU A 133 -4.66 11.51 -6.69
N LYS A 134 -5.05 11.10 -7.91
CA LYS A 134 -5.19 9.67 -8.23
C LYS A 134 -3.86 8.94 -8.11
N HIS A 135 -2.77 9.53 -8.61
CA HIS A 135 -1.43 8.95 -8.50
C HIS A 135 -0.97 8.83 -7.04
N ASP A 136 -1.26 9.81 -6.19
CA ASP A 136 -1.00 9.76 -4.74
C ASP A 136 -1.74 8.58 -4.09
N ASP A 137 -3.03 8.42 -4.40
CA ASP A 137 -3.84 7.30 -3.91
C ASP A 137 -3.26 5.95 -4.42
N ASP A 138 -2.82 5.89 -5.68
CA ASP A 138 -2.20 4.69 -6.27
C ASP A 138 -0.85 4.33 -5.57
N VAL A 139 -0.07 5.33 -5.14
CA VAL A 139 1.14 5.13 -4.32
C VAL A 139 0.77 4.51 -2.98
N GLU A 140 -0.20 5.06 -2.27
CA GLU A 140 -0.61 4.56 -0.96
C GLU A 140 -1.17 3.14 -1.03
N GLN A 141 -2.09 2.91 -1.97
CA GLN A 141 -2.67 1.59 -2.17
C GLN A 141 -1.59 0.55 -2.53
N THR A 142 -0.64 0.91 -3.40
CA THR A 142 0.43 0.01 -3.81
C THR A 142 1.25 -0.46 -2.62
N PHE A 143 1.63 0.44 -1.72
CA PHE A 143 2.45 0.12 -0.57
C PHE A 143 1.65 -0.53 0.56
N GLY A 144 0.39 -0.14 0.78
CA GLY A 144 -0.50 -0.85 1.71
C GLY A 144 -0.73 -2.30 1.30
N GLU A 145 -0.97 -2.56 0.00
CA GLU A 145 -1.09 -3.93 -0.53
C GLU A 145 0.22 -4.73 -0.42
N LEU A 146 1.37 -4.09 -0.58
CA LEU A 146 2.67 -4.74 -0.41
C LEU A 146 2.92 -5.08 1.06
N LYS A 147 2.71 -4.15 1.98
CA LYS A 147 2.88 -4.36 3.43
C LYS A 147 2.05 -5.56 3.89
N VAL A 148 0.75 -5.57 3.59
CA VAL A 148 -0.15 -6.69 3.92
C VAL A 148 0.31 -8.01 3.30
N LYS A 149 0.63 -8.02 2.00
CA LYS A 149 0.97 -9.28 1.31
C LYS A 149 2.26 -9.89 1.84
N ILE A 150 3.20 -9.06 2.27
CA ILE A 150 4.52 -9.53 2.66
C ILE A 150 4.58 -9.83 4.17
N GLU A 151 3.86 -9.08 5.02
CA GLU A 151 3.62 -9.41 6.44
C GLU A 151 2.91 -10.77 6.59
N ILE A 152 1.84 -11.03 5.84
CA ILE A 152 1.07 -12.29 5.93
C ILE A 152 1.89 -13.51 5.49
N LYS A 153 2.90 -13.32 4.64
CA LYS A 153 3.70 -14.41 4.08
C LYS A 153 4.97 -14.71 4.87
N GLY A 154 5.34 -13.88 5.84
CA GLY A 154 6.59 -14.04 6.60
C GLY A 154 7.86 -13.88 5.75
N GLU A 155 7.76 -13.23 4.57
CA GLU A 155 8.85 -13.19 3.58
C GLU A 155 9.70 -11.89 3.67
N ILE A 156 9.47 -11.01 4.66
CA ILE A 156 10.21 -9.74 4.83
C ILE A 156 11.22 -9.78 5.96
N THR A 157 12.45 -9.38 5.67
CA THR A 157 13.44 -9.00 6.67
C THR A 157 13.22 -7.54 7.09
N GLN A 158 13.63 -7.15 8.31
CA GLN A 158 13.53 -5.74 8.73
C GLN A 158 14.23 -4.79 7.74
N GLU A 159 15.37 -5.19 7.17
CA GLU A 159 16.07 -4.39 6.17
C GLU A 159 15.21 -4.12 4.93
N GLN A 160 14.38 -5.09 4.51
CA GLN A 160 13.44 -4.90 3.39
C GLN A 160 12.27 -4.00 3.78
N LYS A 161 11.79 -4.09 5.02
CA LYS A 161 10.74 -3.22 5.56
C LYS A 161 11.20 -1.76 5.57
N ASP A 162 12.35 -1.50 6.20
CA ASP A 162 12.98 -0.18 6.27
C ASP A 162 13.19 0.41 4.86
N LEU A 163 13.58 -0.44 3.89
CA LEU A 163 13.75 -0.01 2.52
C LEU A 163 12.42 0.35 1.86
N ILE A 164 11.38 -0.47 2.02
CA ILE A 164 10.03 -0.21 1.50
C ILE A 164 9.51 1.11 2.06
N ASP A 165 9.67 1.36 3.35
CA ASP A 165 9.25 2.61 4.00
C ASP A 165 10.07 3.79 3.50
N SER A 166 11.38 3.61 3.31
CA SER A 166 12.25 4.62 2.71
C SER A 166 11.80 5.00 1.29
N ILE A 167 11.43 4.00 0.48
CA ILE A 167 10.92 4.21 -0.87
C ILE A 167 9.57 4.92 -0.82
N LEU A 168 8.63 4.47 0.01
CA LEU A 168 7.32 5.09 0.18
C LEU A 168 7.46 6.57 0.56
N ASN A 169 8.27 6.87 1.56
CA ASN A 169 8.54 8.23 2.00
C ASN A 169 9.17 9.08 0.89
N SER A 170 10.08 8.49 0.09
CA SER A 170 10.64 9.17 -1.06
C SER A 170 9.59 9.48 -2.14
N LEU A 171 8.71 8.51 -2.46
CA LEU A 171 7.65 8.68 -3.44
C LEU A 171 6.63 9.74 -2.98
N LYS A 172 6.16 9.66 -1.74
CA LYS A 172 5.30 10.67 -1.10
C LYS A 172 5.94 12.06 -1.14
N GLY A 173 7.24 12.16 -0.82
CA GLY A 173 7.99 13.41 -0.91
C GLY A 173 8.04 13.98 -2.33
N GLN A 174 8.24 13.13 -3.34
CA GLN A 174 8.24 13.54 -4.74
C GLN A 174 6.85 14.00 -5.23
N VAL A 175 5.78 13.33 -4.79
CA VAL A 175 4.39 13.74 -5.08
C VAL A 175 4.10 15.10 -4.42
N GLY A 176 4.43 15.25 -3.14
CA GLY A 176 4.27 16.50 -2.39
C GLY A 176 5.01 17.68 -3.03
N GLU A 177 6.17 17.45 -3.66
CA GLU A 177 6.87 18.48 -4.42
C GLU A 177 6.07 19.02 -5.62
N VAL A 178 5.26 18.18 -6.27
CA VAL A 178 4.37 18.57 -7.38
C VAL A 178 3.13 19.27 -6.82
N GLU A 179 2.55 18.76 -5.72
CA GLU A 179 1.41 19.39 -5.03
C GLU A 179 1.71 20.83 -4.61
N ILE A 180 2.90 21.05 -4.03
CA ILE A 180 3.37 22.39 -3.66
C ILE A 180 3.42 23.30 -4.89
N GLU A 181 3.91 22.81 -6.03
CA GLU A 181 3.97 23.59 -7.26
C GLU A 181 2.58 23.92 -7.81
N ILE A 182 1.66 22.95 -7.79
CA ILE A 182 0.25 23.17 -8.14
C ILE A 182 -0.34 24.25 -7.26
N LYS A 183 -0.19 24.16 -5.93
CA LYS A 183 -0.66 25.17 -4.98
C LYS A 183 -0.08 26.56 -5.27
N ASN A 184 1.22 26.65 -5.53
CA ASN A 184 1.89 27.91 -5.88
C ASN A 184 1.34 28.51 -7.19
N LYS A 185 1.15 27.68 -8.23
CA LYS A 185 0.58 28.11 -9.50
C LYS A 185 -0.86 28.58 -9.34
N LYS A 186 -1.69 27.84 -8.59
CA LYS A 186 -3.09 28.23 -8.29
C LYS A 186 -3.17 29.57 -7.56
N ASN A 187 -2.35 29.78 -6.54
CA ASN A 187 -2.28 31.06 -5.82
C ASN A 187 -1.92 32.22 -6.75
N LYS A 188 -0.99 32.00 -7.69
CA LYS A 188 -0.65 33.02 -8.70
C LYS A 188 -1.84 33.31 -9.60
N ILE A 189 -2.54 32.28 -10.08
CA ILE A 189 -3.70 32.43 -10.97
C ILE A 189 -4.87 33.09 -10.23
N LYS A 190 -5.08 32.79 -8.95
CA LYS A 190 -6.08 33.45 -8.09
C LYS A 190 -5.90 34.97 -8.13
N ILE A 191 -4.67 35.43 -7.94
CA ILE A 191 -4.34 36.86 -8.02
C ILE A 191 -4.61 37.42 -9.43
N GLU A 192 -4.33 36.65 -10.50
CA GLU A 192 -4.64 37.04 -11.89
C GLU A 192 -6.17 37.21 -12.08
N ILE A 193 -6.98 36.26 -11.58
CA ILE A 193 -8.45 36.31 -11.63
C ILE A 193 -8.99 37.53 -10.87
N GLU A 194 -8.50 37.80 -9.65
CA GLU A 194 -8.90 38.98 -8.88
C GLU A 194 -8.64 40.28 -9.65
N GLN A 195 -7.48 40.38 -10.30
CA GLN A 195 -7.10 41.56 -11.08
C GLN A 195 -7.92 41.72 -12.36
N GLU A 196 -8.23 40.62 -13.06
CA GLU A 196 -8.98 40.63 -14.31
C GLU A 196 -10.48 40.88 -14.10
N THR A 197 -11.05 40.30 -13.04
CA THR A 197 -12.50 40.31 -12.80
C THR A 197 -12.95 41.37 -11.80
N GLY A 198 -12.05 41.83 -10.93
CA GLY A 198 -12.38 42.71 -9.81
C GLY A 198 -13.17 42.03 -8.68
N LYS A 199 -13.25 40.70 -8.68
CA LYS A 199 -13.83 39.90 -7.59
C LYS A 199 -12.95 39.97 -6.35
N SER A 200 -13.57 39.76 -5.19
CA SER A 200 -12.85 39.59 -3.92
C SER A 200 -12.20 38.21 -3.81
N ASP A 201 -11.19 38.09 -2.95
CA ASP A 201 -10.47 36.84 -2.64
C ASP A 201 -11.44 35.68 -2.31
N GLU A 202 -12.47 35.95 -1.50
CA GLU A 202 -13.50 34.98 -1.12
C GLU A 202 -14.36 34.53 -2.31
N GLU A 203 -14.75 35.47 -3.18
CA GLU A 203 -15.56 35.14 -4.37
C GLU A 203 -14.77 34.30 -5.37
N VAL A 204 -13.45 34.53 -5.47
CA VAL A 204 -12.57 33.72 -6.31
C VAL A 204 -12.36 32.32 -5.72
N GLU A 205 -12.18 32.19 -4.40
CA GLU A 205 -12.08 30.88 -3.74
C GLU A 205 -13.34 30.03 -3.95
N ILE A 206 -14.53 30.63 -3.83
CA ILE A 206 -15.80 29.93 -4.09
C ILE A 206 -15.83 29.44 -5.55
N GLU A 207 -15.48 30.27 -6.51
CA GLU A 207 -15.50 29.90 -7.93
C GLU A 207 -14.47 28.80 -8.25
N ILE A 208 -13.28 28.86 -7.64
CA ILE A 208 -12.28 27.80 -7.77
C ILE A 208 -12.80 26.50 -7.15
N GLY A 209 -13.44 26.57 -5.97
CA GLY A 209 -14.06 25.43 -5.32
C GLY A 209 -15.15 24.77 -6.17
N ASP A 210 -16.01 25.57 -6.80
CA ASP A 210 -17.04 25.08 -7.73
C ASP A 210 -16.42 24.35 -8.93
N ILE A 211 -15.31 24.86 -9.47
CA ILE A 211 -14.58 24.22 -10.58
C ILE A 211 -13.94 22.90 -10.12
N GLU A 212 -13.35 22.86 -8.93
CA GLU A 212 -12.78 21.64 -8.35
C GLU A 212 -13.86 20.55 -8.19
N GLU A 213 -15.01 20.92 -7.64
CA GLU A 213 -16.15 20.02 -7.49
C GLU A 213 -16.65 19.51 -8.84
N GLU A 214 -16.79 20.39 -9.85
CA GLU A 214 -17.17 20.00 -11.22
C GLU A 214 -16.17 19.02 -11.84
N LYS A 215 -14.88 19.22 -11.60
CA LYS A 215 -13.83 18.31 -12.07
C LYS A 215 -13.75 17.01 -11.26
N GLY A 216 -14.50 16.90 -10.17
CA GLY A 216 -14.58 15.72 -9.33
C GLY A 216 -13.42 15.61 -8.33
N ILE A 217 -12.77 16.73 -8.01
CA ILE A 217 -11.81 16.80 -6.92
C ILE A 217 -12.61 16.98 -5.63
N LYS A 218 -12.78 15.89 -4.88
CA LYS A 218 -13.62 15.85 -3.67
C LYS A 218 -12.78 15.99 -2.41
N LYS A 219 -12.06 17.10 -2.28
CA LYS A 219 -11.11 17.32 -1.17
C LYS A 219 -11.76 17.14 0.20
N GLN A 220 -13.01 17.59 0.35
CA GLN A 220 -13.75 17.43 1.59
C GLN A 220 -13.98 15.96 1.96
N GLU A 221 -14.37 15.12 1.00
CA GLU A 221 -14.61 13.69 1.24
C GLU A 221 -13.31 13.00 1.64
N LYS A 222 -12.22 13.26 0.91
CA LYS A 222 -10.90 12.67 1.19
C LYS A 222 -10.26 13.14 2.49
N ALA A 223 -10.43 14.42 2.83
CA ALA A 223 -9.97 14.94 4.11
C ALA A 223 -10.76 14.34 5.28
N LEU A 224 -12.07 14.10 5.09
CA LEU A 224 -12.90 13.43 6.08
C LEU A 224 -12.49 11.97 6.24
N GLU A 225 -12.29 11.25 5.14
CA GLU A 225 -11.83 9.86 5.11
C GLU A 225 -10.49 9.70 5.85
N ALA A 226 -9.48 10.53 5.54
CA ALA A 226 -8.19 10.49 6.24
C ALA A 226 -8.32 10.79 7.75
N ILE A 227 -9.24 11.67 8.16
CA ILE A 227 -9.52 11.93 9.57
C ILE A 227 -10.19 10.70 10.22
N GLU A 228 -11.12 10.06 9.53
CA GLU A 228 -11.79 8.84 10.02
C GLU A 228 -10.82 7.67 10.15
N ASP A 229 -9.91 7.50 9.19
CA ASP A 229 -8.88 6.44 9.20
C ASP A 229 -7.87 6.64 10.33
N ALA A 230 -7.33 7.86 10.50
CA ALA A 230 -6.45 8.17 11.63
C ALA A 230 -7.14 7.91 12.99
N GLU A 231 -8.42 8.27 13.14
CA GLU A 231 -9.20 7.98 14.35
C GLU A 231 -9.36 6.48 14.59
N LYS A 232 -9.60 5.72 13.52
CA LYS A 232 -9.77 4.27 13.56
C LYS A 232 -8.49 3.55 13.94
N GLU A 233 -7.34 3.96 13.41
CA GLU A 233 -6.03 3.39 13.79
C GLU A 233 -5.71 3.68 15.26
N LEU A 234 -5.99 4.89 15.76
CA LEU A 234 -5.84 5.17 17.19
C LEU A 234 -6.71 4.25 18.04
N ASN A 235 -7.98 4.09 17.67
CA ASN A 235 -8.89 3.23 18.42
C ASN A 235 -8.44 1.76 18.40
N LYS A 236 -7.95 1.25 17.26
CA LYS A 236 -7.37 -0.11 17.20
C LYS A 236 -6.18 -0.26 18.14
N LEU A 237 -5.29 0.72 18.19
CA LEU A 237 -4.12 0.71 19.08
C LEU A 237 -4.56 0.69 20.56
N LEU A 238 -5.54 1.53 20.92
CA LEU A 238 -6.08 1.60 22.29
C LEU A 238 -6.91 0.36 22.69
N GLU A 239 -7.58 -0.29 21.74
CA GLU A 239 -8.32 -1.54 21.99
C GLU A 239 -7.39 -2.75 22.09
N GLY A 240 -6.28 -2.78 21.35
CA GLY A 240 -5.23 -3.80 21.45
C GLY A 240 -4.53 -3.83 22.82
N ASP A 241 -4.41 -2.67 23.47
CA ASP A 241 -3.86 -2.53 24.83
C ASP A 241 -4.65 -3.32 25.91
N GLU A 242 -5.95 -3.61 25.71
CA GLU A 242 -6.73 -4.40 26.68
C GLU A 242 -6.41 -5.90 26.64
N GLU A 243 -5.90 -6.43 25.52
CA GLU A 243 -5.54 -7.85 25.37
C GLU A 243 -4.03 -8.10 25.47
N GLU A 244 -3.17 -7.15 25.06
CA GLU A 244 -1.72 -7.35 24.95
C GLU A 244 -0.85 -6.57 25.96
N ASN A 245 -1.41 -5.77 26.88
CA ASN A 245 -0.63 -5.08 27.93
C ASN A 245 0.59 -4.30 27.39
N MET A 246 0.50 -3.79 26.17
CA MET A 246 1.46 -2.85 25.61
C MET A 246 1.36 -1.53 26.37
N THR A 247 2.51 -0.88 26.58
CA THR A 247 2.54 0.45 27.20
C THR A 247 2.80 1.45 26.09
N ILE A 248 1.73 1.95 25.49
CA ILE A 248 1.81 3.03 24.50
C ILE A 248 2.49 4.26 25.13
N SER A 249 3.44 4.85 24.41
CA SER A 249 4.10 6.06 24.87
C SER A 249 3.12 7.23 24.93
N GLN A 250 2.97 7.85 26.10
CA GLN A 250 2.16 9.07 26.26
C GLN A 250 2.62 10.18 25.32
N GLU A 251 3.93 10.26 25.01
CA GLU A 251 4.47 11.24 24.06
C GLU A 251 3.93 11.02 22.64
N LEU A 252 3.77 9.76 22.21
CA LEU A 252 3.20 9.46 20.91
C LEU A 252 1.73 9.89 20.85
N ILE A 253 0.94 9.53 21.86
CA ILE A 253 -0.47 9.92 21.96
C ILE A 253 -0.63 11.44 21.95
N ASP A 254 0.24 12.17 22.65
CA ASP A 254 0.22 13.63 22.66
C ASP A 254 0.55 14.22 21.27
N ASN A 255 1.54 13.66 20.57
CA ASN A 255 1.92 14.07 19.22
C ASN A 255 0.80 13.77 18.19
N PHE A 256 0.21 12.57 18.27
CA PHE A 256 -0.95 12.18 17.47
C PHE A 256 -2.09 13.17 17.66
N ASN A 257 -2.53 13.39 18.91
CA ASN A 257 -3.66 14.26 19.21
C ASN A 257 -3.41 15.69 18.74
N SER A 258 -2.17 16.18 18.87
CA SER A 258 -1.77 17.50 18.37
C SER A 258 -1.96 17.64 16.86
N LEU A 259 -1.50 16.66 16.07
CA LEU A 259 -1.67 16.68 14.60
C LEU A 259 -3.13 16.48 14.21
N PHE A 260 -3.81 15.57 14.89
CA PHE A 260 -5.21 15.22 14.63
C PHE A 260 -6.18 16.37 14.93
N ASP A 261 -5.97 17.10 16.03
CA ASP A 261 -6.73 18.31 16.35
C ASP A 261 -6.48 19.42 15.32
N GLN A 262 -5.23 19.59 14.88
CA GLN A 262 -4.92 20.53 13.79
C GLN A 262 -5.61 20.12 12.49
N ALA A 263 -5.66 18.81 12.17
CA ALA A 263 -6.37 18.31 11.00
C ALA A 263 -7.87 18.67 11.06
N LYS A 264 -8.53 18.41 12.21
CA LYS A 264 -9.94 18.76 12.45
C LYS A 264 -10.18 20.27 12.38
N GLU A 265 -9.26 21.09 12.89
CA GLU A 265 -9.35 22.55 12.78
C GLU A 265 -9.24 23.03 11.32
N GLN A 266 -8.27 22.53 10.57
CA GLN A 266 -8.12 22.84 9.14
C GLN A 266 -9.34 22.40 8.34
N PHE A 267 -9.91 21.23 8.66
CA PHE A 267 -11.14 20.75 8.04
C PHE A 267 -12.31 21.70 8.28
N ALA A 268 -12.48 22.17 9.53
CA ALA A 268 -13.52 23.13 9.90
C ALA A 268 -13.35 24.50 9.22
N GLN A 269 -12.12 24.85 8.81
CA GLN A 269 -11.78 26.05 8.05
C GLN A 269 -11.91 25.84 6.53
N ASN A 270 -12.41 24.69 6.07
CA ASN A 270 -12.44 24.25 4.67
C ASN A 270 -11.06 24.14 4.01
N ASN A 271 -9.98 24.11 4.79
CA ASN A 271 -8.64 23.84 4.29
C ASN A 271 -8.39 22.33 4.22
N TYR A 272 -9.15 21.67 3.33
CA TYR A 272 -9.21 20.21 3.25
C TYR A 272 -7.89 19.55 2.85
N VAL A 273 -7.06 20.21 2.03
CA VAL A 273 -5.74 19.68 1.64
C VAL A 273 -4.83 19.58 2.86
N GLU A 274 -4.77 20.64 3.67
CA GLU A 274 -3.95 20.65 4.88
C GLU A 274 -4.53 19.69 5.95
N ALA A 275 -5.85 19.62 6.05
CA ALA A 275 -6.53 18.68 6.94
C ALA A 275 -6.18 17.23 6.60
N ARG A 276 -6.26 16.84 5.33
CA ARG A 276 -5.87 15.50 4.85
C ARG A 276 -4.40 15.21 5.17
N ARG A 277 -3.50 16.15 4.86
CA ARG A 277 -2.06 16.02 5.12
C ARG A 277 -1.76 15.78 6.60
N LEU A 278 -2.35 16.58 7.49
CA LEU A 278 -2.16 16.46 8.94
C LEU A 278 -2.76 15.17 9.51
N ALA A 279 -3.92 14.74 8.99
CA ALA A 279 -4.55 13.48 9.39
C ALA A 279 -3.67 12.28 9.01
N LYS A 280 -3.16 12.23 7.77
CA LYS A 280 -2.20 11.19 7.33
C LYS A 280 -0.92 11.17 8.17
N GLN A 281 -0.38 12.34 8.51
CA GLN A 281 0.79 12.40 9.40
C GLN A 281 0.48 11.91 10.82
N ALA A 282 -0.73 12.15 11.32
CA ALA A 282 -1.15 11.62 12.60
C ALA A 282 -1.25 10.09 12.52
N GLU A 283 -1.89 9.54 11.48
CA GLU A 283 -1.98 8.10 11.24
C GLU A 283 -0.60 7.43 11.16
N GLU A 284 0.34 7.99 10.40
CA GLU A 284 1.71 7.47 10.25
C GLU A 284 2.44 7.33 11.60
N LEU A 285 2.23 8.25 12.56
CA LEU A 285 2.83 8.13 13.89
C LEU A 285 2.42 6.84 14.62
N LEU A 286 1.21 6.34 14.37
CA LEU A 286 0.70 5.14 15.04
C LEU A 286 1.19 3.85 14.39
N ASP A 287 1.53 3.90 13.10
CA ASP A 287 2.06 2.75 12.39
C ASP A 287 3.51 2.47 12.79
N ASP A 288 4.30 3.50 13.12
CA ASP A 288 5.69 3.35 13.55
C ASP A 288 5.82 2.60 14.90
N GLU A 289 4.91 2.80 15.86
CA GLU A 289 5.01 2.19 17.21
C GLU A 289 4.66 0.69 17.22
N LYS A 290 3.82 0.22 16.28
CA LYS A 290 3.51 -1.21 16.13
C LYS A 290 4.75 -2.03 15.72
N GLU A 291 5.81 -1.39 15.26
CA GLU A 291 7.01 -2.06 14.72
C GLU A 291 8.20 -2.09 15.69
N GLU A 292 8.18 -1.29 16.75
CA GLU A 292 9.34 -1.11 17.63
C GLU A 292 9.49 -2.19 18.71
N ASN A 293 8.44 -2.96 19.02
CA ASN A 293 8.47 -3.96 20.09
C ASN A 293 7.96 -5.32 19.61
N GLU A 294 8.84 -6.12 19.02
CA GLU A 294 8.52 -7.47 18.54
C GLU A 294 9.58 -8.47 19.00
N ILE A 295 9.12 -9.65 19.45
CA ILE A 295 9.97 -10.79 19.77
C ILE A 295 9.59 -11.93 18.83
N GLY A 296 10.40 -12.17 17.81
CA GLY A 296 10.27 -13.32 16.92
C GLY A 296 11.03 -14.54 17.47
N ILE A 297 10.37 -15.69 17.56
CA ILE A 297 10.99 -16.96 17.94
C ILE A 297 10.76 -17.97 16.83
N LYS A 298 11.84 -18.49 16.25
CA LYS A 298 11.82 -19.59 15.30
C LYS A 298 12.39 -20.84 15.95
N ILE A 299 11.64 -21.93 15.96
CA ILE A 299 12.08 -23.20 16.56
C ILE A 299 12.40 -24.21 15.46
N GLU A 300 13.66 -24.63 15.36
CA GLU A 300 14.17 -25.59 14.38
C GLU A 300 15.19 -26.55 15.01
N GLU A 301 15.16 -27.82 14.64
CA GLU A 301 16.15 -28.85 15.01
C GLU A 301 16.49 -28.93 16.53
N GLY A 302 15.55 -28.61 17.42
CA GLY A 302 15.76 -28.62 18.86
C GLY A 302 16.39 -27.34 19.45
N LYS A 303 16.50 -26.28 18.64
CA LYS A 303 16.97 -24.95 19.03
C LYS A 303 15.92 -23.89 18.77
N ALA A 304 16.07 -22.75 19.42
CA ALA A 304 15.27 -21.56 19.16
C ALA A 304 16.17 -20.40 18.73
N GLU A 305 15.92 -19.85 17.55
CA GLU A 305 16.44 -18.56 17.11
C GLU A 305 15.50 -17.47 17.62
N VAL A 306 16.04 -16.47 18.32
CA VAL A 306 15.27 -15.38 18.91
C VAL A 306 15.76 -14.06 18.35
N ASP A 307 14.88 -13.30 17.69
CA ASP A 307 15.07 -11.89 17.30
C ASP A 307 14.20 -11.03 18.23
N VAL A 308 14.83 -10.13 18.97
CA VAL A 308 14.15 -9.19 19.87
C VAL A 308 14.40 -7.77 19.39
N ARG A 309 13.33 -7.03 19.12
CA ARG A 309 13.34 -5.60 18.87
C ARG A 309 12.57 -4.91 19.98
N ILE A 310 13.24 -3.98 20.67
CA ILE A 310 12.62 -3.13 21.70
C ILE A 310 13.15 -1.72 21.49
N GLY A 311 12.31 -0.83 20.94
CA GLY A 311 12.73 0.48 20.45
C GLY A 311 13.88 0.38 19.45
N ASP A 312 14.91 1.21 19.61
CA ASP A 312 16.11 1.20 18.76
C ASP A 312 17.04 -0.02 18.96
N SER A 313 16.74 -0.92 19.91
CA SER A 313 17.64 -2.00 20.30
C SER A 313 17.24 -3.33 19.67
N LYS A 314 18.18 -3.92 18.93
CA LYS A 314 18.03 -5.25 18.33
C LYS A 314 18.96 -6.28 19.00
N TRP A 315 18.41 -7.43 19.36
CA TRP A 315 19.17 -8.59 19.85
C TRP A 315 18.80 -9.84 19.07
N GLU A 316 19.80 -10.53 18.54
CA GLU A 316 19.64 -11.85 17.96
C GLU A 316 20.46 -12.85 18.79
N PHE A 317 19.85 -13.98 19.16
CA PHE A 317 20.55 -15.05 19.82
C PHE A 317 19.87 -16.41 19.66
N GLU A 318 20.68 -17.46 19.68
CA GLU A 318 20.23 -18.85 19.69
C GLU A 318 20.15 -19.41 21.11
N LEU A 319 19.15 -20.25 21.35
CA LEU A 319 19.00 -21.04 22.57
C LEU A 319 18.94 -22.53 22.23
N GLU A 320 19.71 -23.33 22.97
CA GLU A 320 19.72 -24.80 22.87
C GLU A 320 18.52 -25.40 23.65
N THR A 321 17.33 -24.88 23.39
CA THR A 321 16.08 -25.35 24.00
C THR A 321 14.90 -24.96 23.11
N THR A 322 13.86 -25.79 23.14
CA THR A 322 12.55 -25.53 22.50
C THR A 322 11.47 -25.25 23.54
N ASP A 323 11.83 -25.21 24.82
CA ASP A 323 10.90 -24.99 25.92
C ASP A 323 10.60 -23.49 26.03
N LEU A 324 9.37 -23.10 25.67
CA LEU A 324 8.96 -21.70 25.61
C LEU A 324 9.14 -20.98 26.95
N ASP A 325 8.89 -21.63 28.08
CA ASP A 325 9.09 -21.00 29.40
C ASP A 325 10.56 -20.65 29.62
N ASN A 326 11.49 -21.52 29.21
CA ASN A 326 12.93 -21.23 29.27
C ASN A 326 13.32 -20.11 28.31
N ILE A 327 12.77 -20.11 27.09
CA ILE A 327 13.04 -19.07 26.08
C ILE A 327 12.56 -17.70 26.60
N ILE A 328 11.33 -17.62 27.09
CA ILE A 328 10.73 -16.40 27.68
C ILE A 328 11.59 -15.88 28.83
N ASN A 329 12.01 -16.77 29.74
CA ASN A 329 12.83 -16.38 30.88
C ASN A 329 14.21 -15.85 30.48
N GLU A 330 14.83 -16.44 29.45
CA GLU A 330 16.11 -15.99 28.94
C GLU A 330 15.99 -14.64 28.23
N ILE A 331 14.92 -14.44 27.45
CA ILE A 331 14.62 -13.14 26.83
C ILE A 331 14.40 -12.07 27.90
N ALA A 332 13.55 -12.34 28.90
CA ALA A 332 13.28 -11.47 30.04
C ALA A 332 14.59 -11.09 30.77
N THR A 333 15.47 -12.07 30.99
CA THR A 333 16.76 -11.84 31.65
C THR A 333 17.70 -10.95 30.84
N ARG A 334 17.71 -11.08 29.51
CA ARG A 334 18.62 -10.33 28.62
C ARG A 334 18.13 -8.92 28.33
N THR A 335 16.83 -8.77 28.11
CA THR A 335 16.18 -7.51 27.73
C THR A 335 15.82 -6.66 28.96
N GLY A 336 15.66 -7.30 30.12
CA GLY A 336 15.15 -6.65 31.33
C GLY A 336 13.63 -6.57 31.39
N LEU A 337 12.93 -7.13 30.41
CA LEU A 337 11.47 -7.28 30.42
C LEU A 337 11.02 -8.32 31.46
N SER A 338 9.77 -8.20 31.90
CA SER A 338 9.08 -9.26 32.63
C SER A 338 8.64 -10.38 31.66
N SER A 339 8.45 -11.59 32.19
CA SER A 339 7.91 -12.71 31.40
C SER A 339 6.50 -12.44 30.84
N GLU A 340 5.75 -11.54 31.47
CA GLU A 340 4.44 -11.09 31.00
C GLU A 340 4.58 -10.15 29.80
N GLU A 341 5.49 -9.18 29.87
CA GLU A 341 5.83 -8.30 28.74
C GLU A 341 6.45 -9.08 27.56
N VAL A 342 7.28 -10.09 27.82
CA VAL A 342 7.82 -10.95 26.76
C VAL A 342 6.70 -11.73 26.08
N ASN A 343 5.78 -12.34 26.82
CA ASN A 343 4.67 -13.09 26.22
C ASN A 343 3.73 -12.22 25.38
N ALA A 344 3.56 -10.95 25.77
CA ALA A 344 2.68 -10.02 25.10
C ALA A 344 3.11 -9.69 23.67
N ILE A 345 4.42 -9.62 23.43
CA ILE A 345 4.99 -9.18 22.14
C ILE A 345 5.70 -10.32 21.39
N MET A 346 5.51 -11.56 21.84
CA MET A 346 6.19 -12.74 21.31
C MET A 346 5.36 -13.43 20.24
N ASN A 347 5.96 -13.57 19.05
CA ASN A 347 5.43 -14.35 17.94
C ASN A 347 6.29 -15.61 17.74
N VAL A 348 5.66 -16.80 17.73
CA VAL A 348 6.36 -18.09 17.69
C VAL A 348 6.02 -18.82 16.40
N GLU A 349 7.05 -19.08 15.58
CA GLU A 349 6.99 -19.94 14.41
C GLU A 349 7.65 -21.29 14.71
N ILE A 350 6.89 -22.37 14.49
CA ILE A 350 7.36 -23.75 14.66
C ILE A 350 7.38 -24.38 13.27
N GLU A 351 8.57 -24.63 12.73
CA GLU A 351 8.70 -25.44 11.52
C GLU A 351 8.57 -26.91 11.92
N GLU A 352 7.43 -27.54 11.57
CA GLU A 352 7.30 -28.99 11.69
C GLU A 352 8.19 -29.63 10.62
N GLU A 353 9.17 -30.45 11.05
CA GLU A 353 9.93 -31.31 10.11
C GLU A 353 8.91 -32.11 9.30
N ASP A 354 8.81 -31.82 8.00
CA ASP A 354 8.09 -32.66 7.05
C ASP A 354 8.66 -34.08 7.19
N GLU A 355 7.91 -34.97 7.84
CA GLU A 355 8.22 -36.40 7.90
C GLU A 355 8.26 -36.92 6.46
N GLU A 356 9.43 -36.88 5.81
CA GLU A 356 9.66 -37.56 4.55
C GLU A 356 9.35 -39.05 4.77
N GLU A 357 8.19 -39.47 4.26
CA GLU A 357 7.78 -40.87 4.15
C GLU A 357 8.92 -41.66 3.50
N GLN A 358 9.71 -42.35 4.32
CA GLN A 358 10.66 -43.36 3.86
C GLN A 358 9.87 -44.55 3.30
N GLU A 359 9.39 -44.46 2.05
CA GLU A 359 9.08 -45.63 1.23
C GLU A 359 10.41 -46.34 0.91
N ALA A 360 10.85 -47.19 1.84
CA ALA A 360 11.98 -48.07 1.64
C ALA A 360 11.67 -49.11 0.53
N GLU A 361 12.40 -48.97 -0.57
CA GLU A 361 12.55 -49.91 -1.67
C GLU A 361 12.62 -51.36 -1.20
N ASN A 362 11.64 -52.15 -1.61
CA ASN A 362 11.69 -53.60 -1.57
C ASN A 362 11.95 -54.10 -2.99
N ASP A 363 13.21 -54.10 -3.42
CA ASP A 363 13.59 -54.81 -4.64
C ASP A 363 14.99 -55.44 -4.54
N GLN A 364 15.05 -56.69 -5.00
CA GLN A 364 16.22 -57.52 -5.32
C GLN A 364 16.99 -58.24 -4.20
N SER A 365 16.71 -59.55 -4.09
CA SER A 365 17.77 -60.56 -4.32
C SER A 365 17.18 -61.90 -4.81
N GLU A 366 17.09 -62.04 -6.13
CA GLU A 366 17.31 -63.33 -6.79
C GLU A 366 18.82 -63.45 -7.05
N ASP A 367 19.51 -64.41 -6.45
CA ASP A 367 20.54 -65.15 -7.19
C ASP A 367 20.73 -66.57 -6.63
N LYS A 368 21.08 -67.45 -7.57
CA LYS A 368 20.97 -68.91 -7.57
C LYS A 368 22.24 -69.61 -7.08
N ASN A 369 22.10 -70.94 -7.01
CA ASN A 369 23.13 -72.00 -7.06
C ASN A 369 23.73 -72.35 -5.68
N ASN A 370 24.01 -73.60 -5.31
CA ASN A 370 24.02 -74.87 -6.03
C ASN A 370 24.18 -76.02 -5.01
N GLU A 371 23.80 -77.23 -5.45
CA GLU A 371 24.47 -78.54 -5.21
C GLU A 371 24.58 -79.04 -3.76
N ASP A 372 23.83 -80.10 -3.44
CA ASP A 372 24.29 -81.51 -3.42
C ASP A 372 25.03 -81.83 -2.12
N ASP A 373 24.52 -82.77 -1.32
CA ASP A 373 25.02 -84.15 -1.32
C ASP A 373 24.58 -84.92 -0.05
N GLU A 374 24.49 -86.22 -0.27
CA GLU A 374 24.08 -87.39 0.52
C GLU A 374 24.43 -87.46 2.02
N SER A 375 23.52 -88.07 2.79
CA SER A 375 23.67 -89.37 3.51
C SER A 375 22.63 -89.42 4.64
N GLU A 376 21.60 -90.27 4.58
CA GLU A 376 21.56 -91.65 5.09
C GLU A 376 21.62 -91.78 6.63
N ASP A 377 20.93 -92.82 7.11
CA ASP A 377 20.80 -93.38 8.46
C ASP A 377 19.57 -92.91 9.26
N ASP A 378 18.46 -93.65 9.25
CA ASP A 378 18.16 -94.99 9.82
C ASP A 378 17.62 -94.91 11.25
N GLU A 379 16.45 -95.57 11.42
CA GLU A 379 15.91 -96.26 12.60
C GLU A 379 15.73 -95.42 13.90
N GLU A 380 14.63 -95.44 14.66
CA GLU A 380 13.54 -96.40 14.91
C GLU A 380 12.40 -95.66 15.65
#